data_AF-A0A640NZQ0-F1
#
_entry.id   AF-A0A640NZQ0-F1
#
_cell.length_a   1.000
_cell.length_b   1.000
_cell.length_c   1.000
_cell.angle_alpha   90.00
_cell.angle_beta   90.00
_cell.angle_gamma   90.00
#
_symmetry.space_group_name_H-M   'P 1'
#
loop_
_entity.id
_entity.type
_entity.pdbx_description
1 polymer ?
#
loop_
_entity_poly.entity_id
_entity_poly.type
_entity_poly.pdbx_seq_one_letter_code
_entity_poly.pdbx_strand_id
1 'polypeptide(L)'
;MSTGVVIVLFNPDVEHITGLVDAFSGAEWNVVLVDNSSMRTEGLASTHVKYFHFADNIGIAQAQNVGLKALFENGVEHAFLLDQDSLFSPSIARELLAQFQELEKSCPIAAIGPSIHCQFSGCVEQGVLQKGKQVSDSLKEVKQIIASGMLVSHHAFKRVGEKESALFIDGVDHEWCWRARAKGMKIYQSLSACMPHRQGDDRIRVCGVTFKQGAPVRLYYQFRNVLILARRSYVPLYWKLRHVCAIPVRYLVNRYCFEQGKDRGRFMRSGLKDGVVYRTGALHAKKSDSSEQ
;
A
#
# COMPACT_ATOMS: atom_id res chain seq x y z
N MET A 1 4.86 5.75 -25.84
CA MET A 1 3.79 5.43 -24.87
C MET A 1 4.11 6.15 -23.58
N SER A 2 3.18 6.93 -23.04
CA SER A 2 3.34 7.60 -21.74
C SER A 2 3.04 6.63 -20.59
N THR A 3 3.82 6.70 -19.52
CA THR A 3 3.63 5.90 -18.29
C THR A 3 3.42 6.83 -17.11
N GLY A 4 2.47 6.49 -16.26
CA GLY A 4 2.12 7.28 -15.09
C GLY A 4 2.89 6.86 -13.84
N VAL A 5 3.10 7.80 -12.93
CA VAL A 5 3.64 7.55 -11.58
C VAL A 5 2.78 8.32 -10.58
N VAL A 6 2.12 7.60 -9.68
CA VAL A 6 1.33 8.18 -8.58
C VAL A 6 2.11 8.05 -7.30
N ILE A 7 2.38 9.17 -6.62
CA ILE A 7 3.06 9.19 -5.33
C ILE A 7 2.09 9.78 -4.29
N VAL A 8 1.79 9.01 -3.24
CA VAL A 8 0.95 9.47 -2.14
C VAL A 8 1.83 10.06 -1.04
N LEU A 9 1.50 11.27 -0.60
CA LEU A 9 2.26 12.04 0.39
C LEU A 9 1.46 12.19 1.68
N PHE A 10 2.17 12.19 2.81
CA PHE A 10 1.65 12.52 4.13
C PHE A 10 2.81 13.00 5.03
N ASN A 11 2.85 14.30 5.28
CA ASN A 11 3.96 15.04 5.88
C ASN A 11 5.30 14.64 5.25
N PRO A 12 5.47 14.85 3.93
CA PRO A 12 6.59 14.29 3.20
C PRO A 12 7.92 14.96 3.53
N ASP A 13 9.00 14.20 3.34
CA ASP A 13 10.36 14.71 3.21
C ASP A 13 10.53 15.37 1.83
N VAL A 14 10.55 16.71 1.79
CA VAL A 14 10.53 17.49 0.55
C VAL A 14 11.74 17.21 -0.32
N GLU A 15 12.92 17.04 0.25
CA GLU A 15 14.15 16.78 -0.50
C GLU A 15 14.08 15.42 -1.20
N HIS A 16 13.64 14.39 -0.47
CA HIS A 16 13.48 13.05 -1.05
C HIS A 16 12.42 13.02 -2.16
N ILE A 17 11.28 13.67 -1.96
CA ILE A 17 10.23 13.72 -2.99
C ILE A 17 10.68 14.51 -4.21
N THR A 18 11.44 15.59 -4.02
CA THR A 18 12.00 16.36 -5.14
C THR A 18 12.94 15.48 -5.96
N GLY A 19 13.87 14.76 -5.32
CA GLY A 19 14.75 13.82 -6.01
C GLY A 19 14.00 12.69 -6.74
N LEU A 20 12.91 12.18 -6.17
CA LEU A 20 12.06 11.19 -6.82
C LEU A 20 11.35 11.77 -8.05
N VAL A 21 10.78 12.98 -7.95
CA VAL A 21 10.14 13.68 -9.07
C VAL A 21 11.14 13.97 -10.18
N ASP A 22 12.32 14.48 -9.84
CA ASP A 22 13.38 14.84 -10.79
C ASP A 22 13.88 13.61 -11.57
N ALA A 23 13.97 12.45 -10.89
CA ALA A 23 14.31 11.20 -11.55
C ALA A 23 13.30 10.83 -12.66
N PHE A 24 12.03 11.20 -12.51
CA PHE A 24 10.95 10.96 -13.46
C PHE A 24 10.61 12.20 -14.33
N SER A 25 11.58 13.08 -14.58
CA SER A 25 11.40 14.30 -15.40
C SER A 25 11.33 14.08 -16.93
N GLY A 26 11.65 12.88 -17.41
CA GLY A 26 11.59 12.53 -18.83
C GLY A 26 10.17 12.62 -19.41
N ALA A 27 10.05 13.02 -20.68
CA ALA A 27 8.76 13.26 -21.35
C ALA A 27 7.86 12.01 -21.46
N GLU A 28 8.41 10.81 -21.26
CA GLU A 28 7.63 9.58 -21.21
C GLU A 28 6.84 9.40 -19.90
N TRP A 29 7.17 10.16 -18.85
CA TRP A 29 6.59 10.02 -17.51
C TRP A 29 5.53 11.09 -17.24
N ASN A 30 4.44 10.66 -16.61
CA ASN A 30 3.37 11.53 -16.14
C ASN A 30 3.28 11.38 -14.62
N VAL A 31 3.77 12.36 -13.87
CA VAL A 31 3.84 12.28 -12.41
C VAL A 31 2.62 12.96 -11.79
N VAL A 32 1.96 12.24 -10.88
CA VAL A 32 0.88 12.73 -10.04
C VAL A 32 1.27 12.60 -8.58
N LEU A 33 1.25 13.72 -7.87
CA LEU A 33 1.39 13.78 -6.43
C LEU A 33 0.00 13.92 -5.79
N VAL A 34 -0.30 13.10 -4.80
CA VAL A 34 -1.54 13.20 -4.01
C VAL A 34 -1.17 13.37 -2.55
N ASP A 35 -1.34 14.58 -2.03
CA ASP A 35 -0.91 14.99 -0.71
C ASP A 35 -2.06 15.00 0.29
N ASN A 36 -1.98 14.11 1.29
CA ASN A 36 -2.93 13.96 2.39
C ASN A 36 -2.51 14.72 3.65
N SER A 37 -1.49 15.57 3.56
CA SER A 37 -1.00 16.39 4.67
C SER A 37 -1.99 17.50 5.01
N SER A 38 -2.07 17.87 6.29
CA SER A 38 -2.98 18.94 6.73
C SER A 38 -2.68 20.28 6.07
N MET A 39 -1.39 20.54 5.83
CA MET A 39 -0.90 21.69 5.08
C MET A 39 -0.36 21.23 3.74
N ARG A 40 -0.55 22.08 2.73
CA ARG A 40 0.02 21.85 1.40
C ARG A 40 1.54 21.88 1.48
N THR A 41 2.20 20.92 0.86
CA THR A 41 3.65 20.93 0.72
C THR A 41 4.06 21.91 -0.38
N GLU A 42 4.75 22.99 -0.01
CA GLU A 42 5.25 23.98 -0.96
C GLU A 42 6.43 23.44 -1.81
N GLY A 43 6.65 24.01 -2.99
CA GLY A 43 7.78 23.65 -3.86
C GLY A 43 7.64 22.36 -4.69
N LEU A 44 6.67 21.50 -4.38
CA LEU A 44 6.46 20.24 -5.12
C LEU A 44 5.56 20.36 -6.35
N ALA A 45 4.86 21.48 -6.50
CA ALA A 45 4.04 21.76 -7.67
C ALA A 45 4.91 22.32 -8.80
N SER A 46 4.89 21.66 -9.96
CA SER A 46 5.58 22.13 -11.17
C SER A 46 4.69 21.93 -12.40
N THR A 47 5.07 22.53 -13.55
CA THR A 47 4.31 22.38 -14.80
C THR A 47 4.26 20.93 -15.32
N HIS A 48 5.17 20.08 -14.85
CA HIS A 48 5.32 18.68 -15.30
C HIS A 48 4.71 17.67 -14.32
N VAL A 49 4.18 18.16 -13.19
CA VAL A 49 3.64 17.34 -12.10
C VAL A 49 2.24 17.80 -11.76
N LYS A 50 1.27 16.88 -11.84
CA LYS A 50 -0.08 17.17 -11.34
C LYS A 50 -0.10 16.96 -9.83
N TYR A 51 -0.43 18.01 -9.09
CA TYR A 51 -0.42 17.98 -7.64
C TYR A 51 -1.83 18.18 -7.08
N PHE A 52 -2.35 17.17 -6.39
CA PHE A 52 -3.62 17.19 -5.68
C PHE A 52 -3.36 17.26 -4.17
N HIS A 53 -4.00 18.21 -3.48
CA HIS A 53 -3.89 18.34 -2.04
C HIS A 53 -5.25 18.19 -1.37
N PHE A 54 -5.28 17.40 -0.30
CA PHE A 54 -6.42 17.19 0.56
C PHE A 54 -6.01 17.54 1.99
N ALA A 55 -6.55 18.64 2.51
CA ALA A 55 -6.28 19.09 3.88
C ALA A 55 -6.74 18.09 4.95
N ASP A 56 -7.75 17.28 4.62
CA ASP A 56 -8.13 16.11 5.40
C ASP A 56 -7.52 14.85 4.79
N ASN A 57 -6.91 14.01 5.62
CA ASN A 57 -6.36 12.74 5.15
C ASN A 57 -7.52 11.82 4.70
N ILE A 58 -7.65 11.65 3.37
CA ILE A 58 -8.68 10.83 2.71
C ILE A 58 -8.35 9.32 2.71
N GLY A 59 -7.19 8.93 3.23
CA GLY A 59 -6.69 7.57 3.22
C GLY A 59 -5.89 7.22 1.97
N ILE A 60 -5.04 6.20 2.08
CA ILE A 60 -4.11 5.79 1.01
C ILE A 60 -4.85 5.23 -0.20
N ALA A 61 -5.94 4.48 0.02
CA ALA A 61 -6.73 3.89 -1.06
C ALA A 61 -7.35 4.96 -1.96
N GLN A 62 -7.99 5.97 -1.35
CA GLN A 62 -8.61 7.07 -2.09
C GLN A 62 -7.54 7.92 -2.79
N ALA A 63 -6.43 8.22 -2.13
CA ALA A 63 -5.34 8.97 -2.74
C ALA A 63 -4.78 8.27 -3.99
N GLN A 64 -4.53 6.97 -3.91
CA GLN A 64 -4.12 6.16 -5.07
C GLN A 64 -5.17 6.18 -6.19
N ASN A 65 -6.47 6.04 -5.85
CA ASN A 65 -7.55 6.10 -6.83
C ASN A 65 -7.62 7.46 -7.54
N VAL A 66 -7.45 8.57 -6.81
CA VAL A 66 -7.42 9.93 -7.39
C VAL A 66 -6.28 10.04 -8.41
N GLY A 67 -5.07 9.61 -8.04
CA GLY A 67 -3.92 9.65 -8.94
C GLY A 67 -4.09 8.76 -10.17
N LEU A 68 -4.58 7.53 -10.00
CA LEU A 68 -4.83 6.60 -11.11
C LEU A 68 -5.88 7.15 -12.07
N LYS A 69 -7.00 7.68 -11.57
CA LYS A 69 -8.03 8.30 -12.40
C LYS A 69 -7.46 9.48 -13.19
N ALA A 70 -6.75 10.37 -12.52
CA ALA A 70 -6.14 11.52 -13.17
C ALA A 70 -5.18 11.12 -14.30
N LEU A 71 -4.47 10.00 -14.19
CA LEU A 71 -3.62 9.49 -15.26
C LEU A 71 -4.43 8.84 -16.39
N PHE A 72 -5.32 7.90 -16.05
CA PHE A 72 -6.05 7.11 -17.03
C PHE A 72 -7.06 7.94 -17.84
N GLU A 73 -7.69 8.96 -17.24
CA GLU A 73 -8.55 9.91 -17.94
C GLU A 73 -7.78 10.78 -18.95
N ASN A 74 -6.45 10.92 -18.77
CA ASN A 74 -5.57 11.62 -19.70
C ASN A 74 -4.89 10.67 -20.71
N GLY A 75 -5.40 9.45 -20.87
CA GLY A 75 -4.95 8.51 -21.89
C GLY A 75 -3.68 7.73 -21.54
N VAL A 76 -3.18 7.83 -20.31
CA VAL A 76 -2.10 6.96 -19.82
C VAL A 76 -2.63 5.53 -19.70
N GLU A 77 -1.87 4.53 -20.15
CA GLU A 77 -2.33 3.13 -20.13
C GLU A 77 -1.78 2.33 -18.94
N HIS A 78 -0.63 2.73 -18.41
CA HIS A 78 0.09 2.05 -17.34
C HIS A 78 0.51 3.05 -16.28
N ALA A 79 0.30 2.73 -15.00
CA ALA A 79 0.66 3.61 -13.90
C ALA A 79 1.29 2.85 -12.74
N PHE A 80 2.42 3.36 -12.26
CA PHE A 80 3.03 2.94 -11.01
C PHE A 80 2.35 3.63 -9.84
N LEU A 81 2.12 2.88 -8.77
CA LEU A 81 1.85 3.41 -7.45
C LEU A 81 3.17 3.43 -6.67
N LEU A 82 3.38 4.47 -5.87
CA LEU A 82 4.51 4.61 -4.98
C LEU A 82 4.07 5.21 -3.64
N ASP A 83 4.66 4.68 -2.57
CA ASP A 83 4.65 5.33 -1.26
C ASP A 83 5.76 6.39 -1.22
N GLN A 84 5.59 7.45 -0.42
CA GLN A 84 6.52 8.57 -0.34
C GLN A 84 7.97 8.18 0.02
N ASP A 85 8.17 7.04 0.68
CA ASP A 85 9.48 6.53 1.12
C ASP A 85 10.08 5.49 0.16
N SER A 86 9.46 5.27 -1.00
CA SER A 86 9.94 4.32 -2.02
C SER A 86 11.27 4.79 -2.62
N LEU A 87 12.26 3.88 -2.71
CA LEU A 87 13.52 4.10 -3.43
C LEU A 87 13.40 3.56 -4.85
N PHE A 88 12.60 4.22 -5.67
CA PHE A 88 12.20 3.75 -6.99
C PHE A 88 12.82 4.59 -8.11
N SER A 89 13.34 3.95 -9.16
CA SER A 89 14.03 4.63 -10.25
C SER A 89 13.36 4.37 -11.62
N PRO A 90 13.61 5.22 -12.62
CA PRO A 90 13.13 4.98 -13.98
C PRO A 90 13.65 3.68 -14.60
N SER A 91 14.83 3.19 -14.20
CA SER A 91 15.34 1.90 -14.68
C SER A 91 14.48 0.73 -14.19
N ILE A 92 14.14 0.71 -12.90
CA ILE A 92 13.22 -0.28 -12.30
C ILE A 92 11.84 -0.17 -12.98
N ALA A 93 11.35 1.05 -13.18
CA ALA A 93 10.07 1.30 -13.83
C ALA A 93 10.02 0.75 -15.27
N ARG A 94 11.04 1.03 -16.09
CA ARG A 94 11.11 0.52 -17.48
C ARG A 94 11.19 -1.00 -17.54
N GLU A 95 11.96 -1.62 -16.64
CA GLU A 95 12.05 -3.08 -16.58
C GLU A 95 10.71 -3.72 -16.22
N LEU A 96 10.02 -3.21 -15.19
CA LEU A 96 8.70 -3.69 -14.79
C LEU A 96 7.65 -3.49 -15.90
N LEU A 97 7.70 -2.35 -16.60
CA LEU A 97 6.81 -2.07 -17.72
C LEU A 97 7.03 -3.06 -18.87
N ALA A 98 8.28 -3.33 -19.24
CA ALA A 98 8.60 -4.30 -20.29
C ALA A 98 8.10 -5.72 -19.92
N GLN A 99 8.32 -6.15 -18.68
CA GLN A 99 7.82 -7.43 -18.18
C GLN A 99 6.29 -7.49 -18.18
N PHE A 100 5.62 -6.41 -17.77
CA PHE A 100 4.16 -6.32 -17.78
C PHE A 100 3.60 -6.45 -19.19
N GLN A 101 4.13 -5.70 -20.15
CA GLN A 101 3.69 -5.73 -21.54
C GLN A 101 3.87 -7.11 -22.19
N GLU A 102 4.93 -7.83 -21.83
CA GLU A 102 5.12 -9.21 -22.31
C GLU A 102 4.10 -10.17 -21.70
N LEU A 103 3.84 -10.06 -20.39
CA LEU A 103 2.83 -10.86 -19.70
C LEU A 103 1.42 -10.58 -20.21
N GLU A 104 1.12 -9.33 -20.56
CA GLU A 104 -0.20 -8.89 -21.05
C GLU A 104 -0.58 -9.56 -22.38
N LYS A 105 0.42 -9.94 -23.21
CA LYS A 105 0.20 -10.69 -24.45
C LYS A 105 -0.29 -12.13 -24.22
N SER A 106 0.04 -12.72 -23.07
CA SER A 106 -0.14 -14.15 -22.81
C SER A 106 -1.08 -14.47 -21.65
N CYS A 107 -1.40 -13.49 -20.79
CA CYS A 107 -2.28 -13.70 -19.66
C CYS A 107 -3.02 -12.41 -19.22
N PRO A 108 -4.17 -12.54 -18.54
CA PRO A 108 -4.86 -11.40 -17.95
C PRO A 108 -4.13 -10.92 -16.69
N ILE A 109 -3.08 -10.13 -16.86
CA ILE A 109 -2.31 -9.55 -15.75
C ILE A 109 -3.05 -8.38 -15.11
N ALA A 110 -3.11 -8.34 -13.78
CA ALA A 110 -3.65 -7.23 -13.00
C ALA A 110 -2.55 -6.27 -12.54
N ALA A 111 -1.43 -6.81 -12.06
CA ALA A 111 -0.32 -6.00 -11.56
C ALA A 111 1.00 -6.77 -11.58
N ILE A 112 2.10 -6.01 -11.67
CA ILE A 112 3.46 -6.47 -11.37
C ILE A 112 4.11 -5.50 -10.37
N GLY A 113 5.03 -5.97 -9.54
CA GLY A 113 5.86 -5.11 -8.68
C GLY A 113 7.27 -5.65 -8.49
N PRO A 114 8.19 -4.85 -7.95
CA PRO A 114 9.57 -5.25 -7.74
C PRO A 114 9.70 -6.26 -6.58
N SER A 115 10.85 -6.90 -6.52
CA SER A 115 11.34 -7.54 -5.31
C SER A 115 11.86 -6.49 -4.36
N ILE A 116 11.50 -6.59 -3.08
CA ILE A 116 11.98 -5.67 -2.05
C ILE A 116 13.25 -6.26 -1.46
N HIS A 117 14.37 -5.57 -1.66
CA HIS A 117 15.66 -5.98 -1.13
C HIS A 117 15.88 -5.33 0.25
N CYS A 118 16.05 -6.16 1.26
CA CYS A 118 16.37 -5.70 2.60
C CYS A 118 17.89 -5.55 2.71
N GLN A 119 18.38 -4.30 2.66
CA GLN A 119 19.80 -3.95 2.70
C GLN A 119 20.55 -4.61 3.88
N PHE A 120 19.90 -4.85 5.02
CA PHE A 120 20.50 -5.50 6.19
C PHE A 120 20.74 -7.00 6.05
N SER A 121 19.94 -7.68 5.23
CA SER A 121 20.00 -9.14 5.11
C SER A 121 20.77 -9.61 3.88
N GLY A 122 21.10 -8.70 2.95
CA GLY A 122 21.61 -9.08 1.62
C GLY A 122 20.61 -9.89 0.78
N CYS A 123 19.40 -10.12 1.30
CA CYS A 123 18.42 -11.04 0.74
C CYS A 123 17.16 -10.30 0.26
N VAL A 124 16.56 -10.85 -0.80
CA VAL A 124 15.18 -10.52 -1.20
C VAL A 124 14.23 -11.00 -0.11
N GLU A 125 13.30 -10.14 0.33
CA GLU A 125 12.31 -10.51 1.34
C GLU A 125 11.41 -11.63 0.79
N GLN A 126 11.70 -12.88 1.19
CA GLN A 126 10.87 -14.02 0.80
C GLN A 126 9.71 -14.14 1.79
N GLY A 127 8.48 -14.05 1.27
CA GLY A 127 7.29 -14.34 2.07
C GLY A 127 7.38 -15.75 2.68
N VAL A 128 7.51 -15.81 4.01
CA VAL A 128 7.75 -17.06 4.77
C VAL A 128 6.65 -18.11 4.55
N LEU A 129 5.40 -17.67 4.32
CA LEU A 129 4.22 -18.53 4.22
C LEU A 129 3.54 -18.53 2.84
N GLN A 130 3.81 -17.53 2.01
CA GLN A 130 3.28 -17.46 0.64
C GLN A 130 4.43 -17.44 -0.35
N LYS A 131 4.99 -18.63 -0.59
CA LYS A 131 5.91 -18.80 -1.71
C LYS A 131 5.07 -18.76 -2.98
N GLY A 132 5.11 -17.64 -3.69
CA GLY A 132 4.57 -17.55 -5.06
C GLY A 132 5.18 -18.62 -5.98
N LYS A 133 4.52 -18.89 -7.11
CA LYS A 133 4.98 -19.86 -8.10
C LYS A 133 6.01 -19.18 -9.00
N GLN A 134 7.25 -19.68 -8.99
CA GLN A 134 8.26 -19.18 -9.93
C GLN A 134 7.85 -19.57 -11.36
N VAL A 135 7.89 -18.60 -12.26
CA VAL A 135 7.51 -18.76 -13.67
C VAL A 135 8.74 -18.72 -14.57
N SER A 136 9.74 -17.92 -14.20
CA SER A 136 11.06 -17.88 -14.81
C SER A 136 12.11 -17.45 -13.77
N ASP A 137 13.36 -17.31 -14.16
CA ASP A 137 14.43 -16.77 -13.29
C ASP A 137 14.17 -15.32 -12.87
N SER A 138 13.42 -14.56 -13.67
CA SER A 138 13.12 -13.15 -13.44
C SER A 138 11.69 -12.88 -12.96
N LEU A 139 10.81 -13.89 -12.90
CA LEU A 139 9.38 -13.69 -12.62
C LEU A 139 8.78 -14.74 -11.71
N LYS A 140 7.91 -14.26 -10.82
CA LYS A 140 7.16 -15.07 -9.87
C LYS A 140 5.69 -14.66 -9.86
N GLU A 141 4.78 -15.61 -10.07
CA GLU A 141 3.36 -15.41 -9.84
C GLU A 141 3.09 -15.42 -8.33
N VAL A 142 2.47 -14.36 -7.83
CA VAL A 142 2.19 -14.17 -6.40
C VAL A 142 0.70 -13.91 -6.18
N LYS A 143 0.26 -14.02 -4.91
CA LYS A 143 -1.15 -13.79 -4.58
C LYS A 143 -1.47 -12.32 -4.32
N GLN A 144 -0.44 -11.50 -4.10
CA GLN A 144 -0.52 -10.10 -3.67
C GLN A 144 0.86 -9.45 -3.74
N ILE A 145 0.88 -8.14 -3.94
CA ILE A 145 2.05 -7.25 -3.85
C ILE A 145 1.61 -5.95 -3.15
N ILE A 146 2.56 -5.13 -2.70
CA ILE A 146 2.27 -3.84 -2.07
C ILE A 146 2.32 -2.70 -3.09
N ALA A 147 1.71 -1.56 -2.78
CA ALA A 147 1.67 -0.41 -3.67
C ALA A 147 3.02 0.28 -3.89
N SER A 148 4.07 -0.01 -3.12
CA SER A 148 5.42 0.52 -3.35
C SER A 148 6.07 -0.15 -4.57
N GLY A 149 5.91 0.48 -5.75
CA GLY A 149 6.39 -0.03 -7.04
C GLY A 149 5.37 -0.91 -7.79
N MET A 150 4.10 -0.89 -7.40
CA MET A 150 3.05 -1.65 -8.09
C MET A 150 2.68 -0.98 -9.41
N LEU A 151 2.90 -1.67 -10.52
CA LEU A 151 2.39 -1.28 -11.83
C LEU A 151 1.00 -1.87 -12.06
N VAL A 152 0.06 -1.04 -12.49
CA VAL A 152 -1.28 -1.44 -12.92
C VAL A 152 -1.58 -0.85 -14.30
N SER A 153 -2.33 -1.57 -15.13
CA SER A 153 -2.85 -1.04 -16.40
C SER A 153 -4.25 -0.46 -16.24
N HIS A 154 -4.62 0.45 -17.13
CA HIS A 154 -5.98 0.97 -17.23
C HIS A 154 -7.00 -0.15 -17.47
N HIS A 155 -6.64 -1.17 -18.24
CA HIS A 155 -7.45 -2.37 -18.43
C HIS A 155 -7.72 -3.09 -17.10
N ALA A 156 -6.66 -3.37 -16.32
CA ALA A 156 -6.80 -3.99 -15.01
C ALA A 156 -7.63 -3.12 -14.05
N PHE A 157 -7.40 -1.80 -14.04
CA PHE A 157 -8.16 -0.87 -13.22
C PHE A 157 -9.66 -0.88 -13.57
N LYS A 158 -10.03 -0.86 -14.86
CA LYS A 158 -11.43 -0.96 -15.29
C LYS A 158 -12.06 -2.30 -14.94
N ARG A 159 -11.31 -3.40 -15.10
CA ARG A 159 -11.82 -4.76 -14.85
C ARG A 159 -12.01 -5.02 -13.36
N VAL A 160 -11.04 -4.66 -12.53
CA VAL A 160 -11.04 -4.91 -11.08
C VAL A 160 -11.90 -3.87 -10.37
N GLY A 161 -11.84 -2.62 -10.81
CA GLY A 161 -12.41 -1.45 -10.15
C GLY A 161 -11.41 -0.78 -9.22
N GLU A 162 -11.82 0.36 -8.66
CA GLU A 162 -11.05 1.14 -7.69
C GLU A 162 -10.62 0.31 -6.48
N LYS A 163 -9.53 0.74 -5.83
CA LYS A 163 -9.11 0.24 -4.53
C LYS A 163 -10.14 0.65 -3.48
N GLU A 164 -10.41 -0.21 -2.50
CA GLU A 164 -11.51 0.02 -1.57
C GLU A 164 -11.20 1.17 -0.58
N SER A 165 -11.64 2.39 -0.92
CA SER A 165 -11.44 3.61 -0.09
C SER A 165 -12.01 3.49 1.31
N ALA A 166 -13.06 2.66 1.48
CA ALA A 166 -13.67 2.36 2.77
C ALA A 166 -12.70 1.73 3.79
N LEU A 167 -11.64 1.06 3.33
CA LEU A 167 -10.60 0.52 4.22
C LEU A 167 -9.70 1.62 4.80
N PHE A 168 -9.63 2.79 4.17
CA PHE A 168 -8.78 3.93 4.51
C PHE A 168 -7.26 3.65 4.38
N ILE A 169 -6.73 2.72 5.16
CA ILE A 169 -5.33 2.24 5.17
C ILE A 169 -5.30 0.77 5.61
N ASP A 170 -4.17 0.07 5.50
CA ASP A 170 -3.95 -1.30 5.99
C ASP A 170 -4.88 -2.35 5.34
N GLY A 171 -4.29 -3.22 4.50
CA GLY A 171 -5.02 -4.29 3.79
C GLY A 171 -5.59 -3.87 2.43
N VAL A 172 -5.45 -2.59 2.06
CA VAL A 172 -5.89 -2.02 0.77
C VAL A 172 -5.32 -2.79 -0.43
N ASP A 173 -4.00 -2.98 -0.46
CA ASP A 173 -3.35 -3.68 -1.58
C ASP A 173 -3.75 -5.15 -1.66
N HIS A 174 -3.84 -5.79 -0.49
CA HIS A 174 -4.22 -7.19 -0.39
C HIS A 174 -5.64 -7.39 -0.93
N GLU A 175 -6.58 -6.55 -0.50
CA GLU A 175 -7.97 -6.57 -0.96
C GLU A 175 -8.03 -6.48 -2.48
N TRP A 176 -7.37 -5.49 -3.07
CA TRP A 176 -7.41 -5.27 -4.51
C TRP A 176 -6.79 -6.45 -5.27
N CYS A 177 -5.64 -6.95 -4.82
CA CYS A 177 -4.99 -8.13 -5.38
C CYS A 177 -5.89 -9.38 -5.32
N TRP A 178 -6.50 -9.67 -4.18
CA TRP A 178 -7.37 -10.85 -4.05
C TRP A 178 -8.64 -10.71 -4.89
N ARG A 179 -9.23 -9.51 -4.96
CA ARG A 179 -10.38 -9.24 -5.82
C ARG A 179 -10.04 -9.35 -7.30
N ALA A 180 -8.86 -8.89 -7.72
CA ALA A 180 -8.36 -9.07 -9.08
C ALA A 180 -8.23 -10.56 -9.43
N ARG A 181 -7.66 -11.35 -8.53
CA ARG A 181 -7.54 -12.81 -8.69
C ARG A 181 -8.89 -13.52 -8.75
N ALA A 182 -9.86 -13.10 -7.94
CA ALA A 182 -11.22 -13.63 -8.01
C ALA A 182 -11.94 -13.30 -9.34
N LYS A 183 -11.46 -12.28 -10.07
CA LYS A 183 -11.90 -11.93 -11.43
C LYS A 183 -11.08 -12.62 -12.53
N GLY A 184 -10.25 -13.61 -12.18
CA GLY A 184 -9.46 -14.39 -13.12
C GLY A 184 -8.13 -13.76 -13.53
N MET A 185 -7.73 -12.65 -12.90
CA MET A 185 -6.48 -11.97 -13.24
C MET A 185 -5.29 -12.47 -12.43
N LYS A 186 -4.08 -12.26 -12.94
CA LYS A 186 -2.82 -12.72 -12.33
C LYS A 186 -1.99 -11.57 -11.79
N ILE A 187 -1.16 -11.86 -10.79
CA ILE A 187 -0.30 -10.86 -10.13
C ILE A 187 1.11 -11.42 -10.12
N TYR A 188 2.06 -10.57 -10.49
CA TYR A 188 3.44 -10.96 -10.62
C TYR A 188 4.35 -10.13 -9.73
N GLN A 189 5.47 -10.73 -9.37
CA GLN A 189 6.60 -10.07 -8.75
C GLN A 189 7.80 -10.32 -9.66
N SER A 190 8.51 -9.24 -10.00
CA SER A 190 9.79 -9.31 -10.65
C SER A 190 10.87 -9.74 -9.66
N LEU A 191 11.71 -10.69 -10.06
CA LEU A 191 12.87 -11.15 -9.29
C LEU A 191 14.15 -10.43 -9.72
N SER A 192 14.15 -9.80 -10.90
CA SER A 192 15.28 -9.04 -11.43
C SER A 192 15.17 -7.55 -11.08
N ALA A 193 13.97 -6.97 -11.11
CA ALA A 193 13.74 -5.60 -10.67
C ALA A 193 13.71 -5.55 -9.13
N CYS A 194 14.80 -5.06 -8.53
CA CYS A 194 14.97 -4.96 -7.09
C CYS A 194 14.88 -3.51 -6.62
N MET A 195 14.02 -3.26 -5.63
CA MET A 195 13.88 -1.97 -4.99
C MET A 195 14.45 -2.03 -3.57
N PRO A 196 15.38 -1.13 -3.19
CA PRO A 196 15.86 -1.06 -1.82
C PRO A 196 14.74 -0.61 -0.88
N HIS A 197 14.63 -1.23 0.29
CA HIS A 197 13.66 -0.82 1.30
C HIS A 197 14.22 0.31 2.17
N ARG A 198 13.59 1.50 2.18
CA ARG A 198 13.90 2.56 3.15
C ARG A 198 13.41 2.10 4.53
N GLN A 199 14.30 2.08 5.53
CA GLN A 199 13.98 1.59 6.86
C GLN A 199 13.24 2.67 7.66
N GLY A 200 11.91 2.59 7.74
CA GLY A 200 11.06 3.60 8.42
C GLY A 200 10.31 3.14 9.68
N ASP A 201 10.30 1.84 10.01
CA ASP A 201 9.56 1.33 11.17
C ASP A 201 10.52 0.83 12.27
N ASP A 202 10.33 1.30 13.50
CA ASP A 202 10.96 0.77 14.71
C ASP A 202 10.62 -0.72 14.88
N ARG A 203 11.61 -1.51 15.28
CA ARG A 203 11.47 -2.96 15.50
C ARG A 203 11.76 -3.29 16.95
N ILE A 204 10.82 -3.95 17.61
CA ILE A 204 10.99 -4.42 18.98
C ILE A 204 10.93 -5.93 19.03
N ARG A 205 11.83 -6.53 19.82
CA ARG A 205 11.90 -7.98 19.99
C ARG A 205 11.22 -8.36 21.31
N VAL A 206 10.14 -9.13 21.23
CA VAL A 206 9.42 -9.64 22.42
C VAL A 206 9.40 -11.16 22.35
N CYS A 207 9.88 -11.81 23.42
CA CYS A 207 9.95 -13.28 23.53
C CYS A 207 10.60 -13.95 22.30
N GLY A 208 11.68 -13.35 21.79
CA GLY A 208 12.41 -13.88 20.62
C GLY A 208 11.81 -13.54 19.25
N VAL A 209 10.58 -12.97 19.19
CA VAL A 209 9.89 -12.58 17.95
C VAL A 209 10.04 -11.08 17.70
N THR A 210 10.42 -10.69 16.49
CA THR A 210 10.53 -9.29 16.07
C THR A 210 9.19 -8.76 15.58
N PHE A 211 8.72 -7.66 16.19
CA PHE A 211 7.48 -6.96 15.82
C PHE A 211 7.80 -5.59 15.24
N LYS A 212 7.08 -5.21 14.17
CA LYS A 212 7.09 -3.84 13.65
C LYS A 212 6.24 -2.95 14.56
N GLN A 213 6.80 -1.84 15.04
CA GLN A 213 6.14 -0.89 15.92
C GLN A 213 5.72 0.36 15.15
N GLY A 214 4.56 0.30 14.49
CA GLY A 214 3.95 1.49 13.89
C GLY A 214 3.22 2.37 14.92
N ALA A 215 2.78 3.55 14.47
CA ALA A 215 1.96 4.48 15.25
C ALA A 215 0.70 3.78 15.83
N PRO A 216 0.33 4.02 17.11
CA PRO A 216 -0.78 3.32 17.76
C PRO A 216 -2.11 3.39 16.99
N VAL A 217 -2.38 4.50 16.30
CA VAL A 217 -3.59 4.69 15.49
C VAL A 217 -3.73 3.64 14.37
N ARG A 218 -2.63 3.13 13.82
CA ARG A 218 -2.69 2.07 12.79
C ARG A 218 -3.30 0.78 13.32
N LEU A 219 -3.16 0.50 14.62
CA LEU A 219 -3.78 -0.69 15.22
C LEU A 219 -5.32 -0.65 15.16
N TYR A 220 -5.93 0.54 15.15
CA TYR A 220 -7.38 0.68 14.93
C TYR A 220 -7.76 0.12 13.55
N TYR A 221 -7.12 0.62 12.48
CA TYR A 221 -7.41 0.21 11.11
C TYR A 221 -7.07 -1.26 10.89
N GLN A 222 -5.93 -1.73 11.38
CA GLN A 222 -5.54 -3.13 11.25
C GLN A 222 -6.55 -4.09 11.89
N PHE A 223 -7.04 -3.79 13.10
CA PHE A 223 -8.00 -4.66 13.79
C PHE A 223 -9.39 -4.58 13.17
N ARG A 224 -9.83 -3.37 12.81
CA ARG A 224 -11.10 -3.14 12.11
C ARG A 224 -11.13 -3.85 10.77
N ASN A 225 -10.12 -3.62 9.93
CA ASN A 225 -10.09 -4.10 8.56
C ASN A 225 -9.90 -5.62 8.50
N VAL A 226 -9.24 -6.25 9.49
CA VAL A 226 -9.23 -7.72 9.59
C VAL A 226 -10.64 -8.29 9.68
N LEU A 227 -11.51 -7.70 10.50
CA LEU A 227 -12.90 -8.17 10.64
C LEU A 227 -13.75 -7.87 9.40
N ILE A 228 -13.55 -6.71 8.75
CA ILE A 228 -14.24 -6.36 7.51
C ILE A 228 -13.83 -7.30 6.37
N LEU A 229 -12.52 -7.48 6.16
CA LEU A 229 -11.98 -8.33 5.10
C LEU A 229 -12.31 -9.81 5.32
N ALA A 230 -12.39 -10.29 6.57
CA ALA A 230 -12.76 -11.67 6.86
C ALA A 230 -14.15 -12.06 6.30
N ARG A 231 -15.05 -11.08 6.10
CA ARG A 231 -16.39 -11.30 5.54
C ARG A 231 -16.42 -11.42 4.02
N ARG A 232 -15.34 -11.07 3.32
CA ARG A 232 -15.28 -11.13 1.85
C ARG A 232 -15.04 -12.56 1.38
N SER A 233 -15.79 -13.03 0.39
CA SER A 233 -15.67 -14.41 -0.12
C SER A 233 -14.34 -14.69 -0.82
N TYR A 234 -13.78 -13.68 -1.49
CA TYR A 234 -12.51 -13.77 -2.24
C TYR A 234 -11.25 -13.66 -1.36
N VAL A 235 -11.39 -13.26 -0.09
CA VAL A 235 -10.24 -13.17 0.83
C VAL A 235 -9.80 -14.60 1.20
N PRO A 236 -8.50 -14.93 1.10
CA PRO A 236 -8.03 -16.29 1.35
C PRO A 236 -8.32 -16.80 2.77
N LEU A 237 -8.84 -18.03 2.89
CA LEU A 237 -9.19 -18.62 4.18
C LEU A 237 -8.02 -18.66 5.16
N TYR A 238 -6.82 -19.03 4.69
CA TYR A 238 -5.62 -19.05 5.54
C TYR A 238 -5.33 -17.67 6.14
N TRP A 239 -5.57 -16.58 5.39
CA TRP A 239 -5.34 -15.21 5.85
C TRP A 239 -6.36 -14.86 6.93
N LYS A 240 -7.63 -15.21 6.72
CA LYS A 240 -8.69 -15.02 7.72
C LYS A 240 -8.33 -15.71 9.03
N LEU A 241 -8.02 -17.01 8.98
CA LEU A 241 -7.67 -17.80 10.15
C LEU A 241 -6.45 -17.22 10.87
N ARG A 242 -5.36 -16.94 10.12
CA ARG A 242 -4.14 -16.36 10.70
C ARG A 242 -4.40 -15.04 11.40
N HIS A 243 -5.10 -14.11 10.77
CA HIS A 243 -5.27 -12.77 11.31
C HIS A 243 -6.33 -12.71 12.42
N VAL A 244 -7.43 -13.45 12.29
CA VAL A 244 -8.48 -13.51 13.31
C VAL A 244 -7.97 -14.23 14.56
N CYS A 245 -7.34 -15.40 14.42
CA CYS A 245 -6.80 -16.14 15.57
C CYS A 245 -5.63 -15.41 16.26
N ALA A 246 -4.92 -14.53 15.54
CA ALA A 246 -3.86 -13.72 16.12
C ALA A 246 -4.37 -12.51 16.92
N ILE A 247 -5.66 -12.14 16.85
CA ILE A 247 -6.21 -10.96 17.54
C ILE A 247 -5.93 -10.97 19.06
N PRO A 248 -6.21 -12.05 19.81
CA PRO A 248 -5.98 -12.06 21.26
C PRO A 248 -4.51 -11.88 21.62
N VAL A 249 -3.63 -12.63 20.96
CA VAL A 249 -2.17 -12.56 21.21
C VAL A 249 -1.64 -11.18 20.86
N ARG A 250 -1.99 -10.64 19.69
CA ARG A 250 -1.57 -9.29 19.28
C ARG A 250 -2.07 -8.23 20.27
N TYR A 251 -3.30 -8.35 20.76
CA TYR A 251 -3.87 -7.46 21.78
C TYR A 251 -3.07 -7.49 23.07
N LEU A 252 -2.81 -8.68 23.63
CA LEU A 252 -2.04 -8.80 24.87
C LEU A 252 -0.63 -8.21 24.72
N VAL A 253 0.08 -8.57 23.65
CA VAL A 253 1.45 -8.06 23.39
C VAL A 253 1.47 -6.55 23.23
N ASN A 254 0.59 -5.96 22.40
CA ASN A 254 0.57 -4.50 22.21
C ASN A 254 0.09 -3.74 23.44
N ARG A 255 -0.76 -4.34 24.28
CA ARG A 255 -1.33 -3.69 25.47
C ARG A 255 -0.37 -3.65 26.65
N TYR A 256 0.40 -4.73 26.83
CA TYR A 256 1.17 -4.98 28.05
C TYR A 256 2.69 -5.00 27.83
N CYS A 257 3.17 -5.29 26.62
CA CYS A 257 4.61 -5.40 26.35
C CYS A 257 5.17 -4.18 25.59
N PHE A 258 4.33 -3.38 24.93
CA PHE A 258 4.77 -2.27 24.08
C PHE A 258 4.55 -0.93 24.78
N GLU A 259 5.37 0.05 24.39
CA GLU A 259 5.17 1.45 24.78
C GLU A 259 3.81 1.97 24.33
N GLN A 260 3.26 2.91 25.12
CA GLN A 260 1.90 3.45 24.92
C GLN A 260 0.83 2.35 24.90
N GLY A 261 1.07 1.24 25.62
CA GLY A 261 0.19 0.07 25.59
C GLY A 261 -1.28 0.38 25.91
N LYS A 262 -1.55 1.36 26.80
CA LYS A 262 -2.92 1.84 27.10
C LYS A 262 -3.61 2.37 25.84
N ASP A 263 -2.95 3.27 25.11
CA ASP A 263 -3.47 3.86 23.89
C ASP A 263 -3.59 2.83 22.77
N ARG A 264 -2.57 1.98 22.59
CA ARG A 264 -2.61 0.85 21.64
C ARG A 264 -3.84 -0.03 21.87
N GLY A 265 -4.05 -0.47 23.11
CA GLY A 265 -5.22 -1.27 23.48
C GLY A 265 -6.55 -0.54 23.26
N ARG A 266 -6.61 0.77 23.52
CA ARG A 266 -7.80 1.59 23.21
C ARG A 266 -8.11 1.60 21.71
N PHE A 267 -7.12 1.85 20.85
CA PHE A 267 -7.29 1.82 19.40
C PHE A 267 -7.71 0.44 18.89
N MET A 268 -7.10 -0.63 19.41
CA MET A 268 -7.46 -2.01 19.04
C MET A 268 -8.90 -2.36 19.41
N ARG A 269 -9.35 -2.03 20.63
CA ARG A 269 -10.75 -2.26 21.05
C ARG A 269 -11.73 -1.44 20.21
N SER A 270 -11.41 -0.18 19.93
CA SER A 270 -12.20 0.68 19.05
C SER A 270 -12.31 0.07 17.65
N GLY A 271 -11.19 -0.43 17.11
CA GLY A 271 -11.13 -1.07 15.80
C GLY A 271 -11.93 -2.36 15.75
N LEU A 272 -11.86 -3.20 16.79
CA LEU A 272 -12.67 -4.41 16.90
C LEU A 272 -14.17 -4.08 16.94
N LYS A 273 -14.57 -3.10 17.76
CA LYS A 273 -15.98 -2.67 17.85
C LYS A 273 -16.49 -2.23 16.48
N ASP A 274 -15.78 -1.30 15.84
CA ASP A 274 -16.15 -0.76 14.53
C ASP A 274 -16.10 -1.84 13.44
N GLY A 275 -15.15 -2.78 13.53
CA GLY A 275 -15.05 -3.92 12.64
C GLY A 275 -16.26 -4.84 12.77
N VAL A 276 -16.71 -5.14 14.00
CA VAL A 276 -17.91 -5.96 14.24
C VAL A 276 -19.17 -5.30 13.65
N VAL A 277 -19.36 -4.00 13.83
CA VAL A 277 -20.55 -3.28 13.30
C VAL A 277 -20.39 -2.80 11.84
N TYR A 278 -19.32 -3.20 11.16
CA TYR A 278 -19.05 -2.84 9.76
C TYR A 278 -18.91 -1.31 9.52
N ARG A 279 -18.30 -0.57 10.45
CA ARG A 279 -17.97 0.85 10.21
C ARG A 279 -16.70 0.97 9.37
N THR A 280 -16.71 1.86 8.37
CA THR A 280 -15.62 2.09 7.41
C THR A 280 -15.13 3.54 7.43
N GLY A 281 -14.07 3.85 6.67
CA GLY A 281 -13.57 5.22 6.48
C GLY A 281 -12.51 5.63 7.51
N ALA A 282 -12.33 6.94 7.72
CA ALA A 282 -11.41 7.47 8.72
C ALA A 282 -11.90 7.19 10.15
N LEU A 283 -10.96 7.10 11.10
CA LEU A 283 -11.30 7.12 12.52
C LEU A 283 -11.84 8.51 12.88
N HIS A 284 -13.13 8.61 13.19
CA HIS A 284 -13.68 9.82 13.76
C HIS A 284 -13.14 9.97 15.19
N ALA A 285 -12.39 11.04 15.44
CA ALA A 285 -12.13 11.45 16.81
C ALA A 285 -13.51 11.71 17.46
N LYS A 286 -13.85 10.96 18.51
CA LYS A 286 -14.84 11.47 19.45
C LYS A 286 -14.29 12.82 19.90
N LYS A 287 -15.01 13.92 19.66
CA LYS A 287 -14.81 15.14 20.45
C LYS A 287 -14.78 14.66 21.89
N SER A 288 -13.63 14.77 22.55
CA SER A 288 -13.60 14.64 23.99
C SER A 288 -14.58 15.68 24.48
N ASP A 289 -15.61 15.26 25.21
CA ASP A 289 -16.39 16.15 26.04
C ASP A 289 -15.40 16.82 27.00
N SER A 290 -14.90 17.99 26.61
CA SER A 290 -14.39 18.99 27.52
C SER A 290 -15.63 19.64 28.14
N SER A 291 -16.26 18.90 29.04
CA SER A 291 -17.29 19.39 29.93
C SER A 291 -17.12 18.70 31.28
N GLU A 292 -16.03 19.03 31.96
CA GLU A 292 -16.03 19.10 33.42
C GLU A 292 -15.44 20.47 33.78
N GLN A 293 -16.26 21.21 34.51
CA GLN A 293 -16.01 22.49 35.14
C GLN A 293 -14.93 22.37 36.21
#